data_AF-A0AAQ2T0R4-F1
#
_entry.id   AF-A0AAQ2T0R4-F1
#
_cell.length_a   1.000
_cell.length_b   1.000
_cell.length_c   1.000
_cell.angle_alpha   90.00
_cell.angle_beta   90.00
_cell.angle_gamma   90.00
#
_symmetry.space_group_name_H-M   'P 1'
#
loop_
_entity.id
_entity.type
_entity.pdbx_description
1 polymer ?
#
loop_
_entity_poly.entity_id
_entity_poly.type
_entity_poly.pdbx_seq_one_letter_code
_entity_poly.pdbx_strand_id
1 'polypeptide(L)'
;MDTPSDIGGGYVDVLDGDKVVVANTPIKDSRWRVNNNIAGTKDFAPMVVKTPMLLSAIAFDIKEYLAQLRQEFGEDLLVRASVWITLRESRASFTIEGKGGQESRIERFARVMAEQIGQGEIVLSGERLAALQQEIIGKSLSIKHFRLRQSPVFVGESNYRHAKEIVHYIAPNYEEVPLKLAGLNTFFESTKGQSPLIRSAVIAFGFVYIHPLADGNGRIHRFLMNDVLRRDRQTDDPVILPISKAIIDSPAKHLSLYCCR
;
A
#
# COMPACT_ATOMS: atom_id res chain seq x y z
N MET A 1 34.48 13.05 18.24
CA MET A 1 35.21 12.78 16.99
C MET A 1 35.28 14.08 16.23
N ASP A 2 36.46 14.69 16.21
CA ASP A 2 36.71 15.93 15.49
C ASP A 2 36.61 15.71 13.97
N THR A 3 35.95 16.66 13.31
CA THR A 3 35.63 16.64 11.88
C THR A 3 36.85 17.00 11.02
N PRO A 4 37.10 16.32 9.89
CA PRO A 4 37.95 16.87 8.84
C PRO A 4 37.29 18.15 8.30
N SER A 5 38.03 19.26 8.31
CA SER A 5 37.50 20.59 8.03
C SER A 5 37.37 20.95 6.55
N ASP A 6 37.60 20.02 5.61
CA ASP A 6 37.32 20.27 4.21
C ASP A 6 37.26 18.98 3.40
N ILE A 7 36.04 18.49 3.10
CA ILE A 7 35.84 17.51 2.04
C ILE A 7 35.68 18.31 0.74
N GLY A 8 36.75 18.37 -0.06
CA GLY A 8 36.74 18.96 -1.41
C GLY A 8 35.99 18.09 -2.41
N GLY A 9 35.30 18.70 -3.39
CA GLY A 9 34.56 18.00 -4.45
C GLY A 9 33.12 18.50 -4.67
N GLY A 10 32.47 18.01 -5.72
CA GLY A 10 31.04 18.27 -6.00
C GLY A 10 30.12 17.46 -5.08
N TYR A 11 28.83 17.81 -5.07
CA TYR A 11 27.83 17.01 -4.36
C TYR A 11 27.58 15.67 -5.08
N VAL A 12 27.45 14.59 -4.32
CA VAL A 12 27.10 13.26 -4.85
C VAL A 12 25.78 12.78 -4.28
N ASP A 13 24.97 12.12 -5.09
CA ASP A 13 23.71 11.52 -4.65
C ASP A 13 23.97 10.25 -3.80
N VAL A 14 23.14 10.02 -2.76
CA VAL A 14 23.23 8.80 -1.95
C VAL A 14 22.91 7.56 -2.79
N LEU A 15 21.88 7.67 -3.62
CA LEU A 15 21.37 6.59 -4.45
C LEU A 15 21.49 6.95 -5.93
N ASP A 16 21.81 5.95 -6.74
CA ASP A 16 21.81 6.05 -8.20
C ASP A 16 20.35 6.03 -8.72
N GLY A 17 19.85 7.21 -9.11
CA GLY A 17 18.49 7.40 -9.60
C GLY A 17 18.15 6.62 -10.87
N ASP A 18 19.14 6.14 -11.63
CA ASP A 18 18.89 5.29 -12.81
C ASP A 18 18.63 3.83 -12.42
N LYS A 19 19.13 3.40 -11.26
CA LYS A 19 19.00 2.02 -10.77
C LYS A 19 17.89 1.84 -9.75
N VAL A 20 17.55 2.88 -8.99
CA VAL A 20 16.52 2.81 -7.95
C VAL A 20 15.59 4.03 -7.99
N VAL A 21 14.40 3.88 -7.41
CA VAL A 21 13.49 5.00 -7.17
C VAL A 21 14.06 5.88 -6.06
N VAL A 22 14.09 7.19 -6.31
CA VAL A 22 14.65 8.21 -5.43
C VAL A 22 13.64 9.34 -5.20
N ALA A 23 13.83 10.14 -4.17
CA ALA A 23 13.03 11.34 -3.93
C ALA A 23 13.23 12.37 -5.05
N ASN A 24 12.17 13.09 -5.42
CA ASN A 24 12.23 14.15 -6.44
C ASN A 24 13.14 15.31 -6.03
N THR A 25 13.14 15.64 -4.73
CA THR A 25 13.90 16.76 -4.17
C THR A 25 14.84 16.24 -3.09
N PRO A 26 16.13 16.05 -3.41
CA PRO A 26 17.12 15.60 -2.42
C PRO A 26 17.36 16.64 -1.32
N ILE A 27 17.60 16.17 -0.09
CA ILE A 27 18.02 17.01 1.04
C ILE A 27 19.54 17.09 1.03
N LYS A 28 20.09 18.31 0.94
CA LYS A 28 21.54 18.51 0.91
C LYS A 28 22.15 18.37 2.31
N ASP A 29 23.15 17.50 2.42
CA ASP A 29 24.07 17.45 3.54
C ASP A 29 25.38 18.16 3.14
N SER A 30 25.56 19.39 3.61
CA SER A 30 26.75 20.19 3.29
C SER A 30 28.02 19.68 3.97
N ARG A 31 27.90 18.99 5.11
CA ARG A 31 29.03 18.45 5.85
C ARG A 31 29.70 17.31 5.08
N TRP A 32 28.89 16.45 4.45
CA TRP A 32 29.39 15.31 3.69
C TRP A 32 29.41 15.52 2.18
N ARG A 33 28.93 16.68 1.69
CA ARG A 33 28.75 16.97 0.24
C ARG A 33 27.86 15.91 -0.42
N VAL A 34 26.78 15.52 0.26
CA VAL A 34 25.88 14.46 -0.20
C VAL A 34 24.48 15.02 -0.43
N ASN A 35 23.85 14.67 -1.55
CA ASN A 35 22.43 14.87 -1.77
C ASN A 35 21.69 13.62 -1.28
N ASN A 36 21.03 13.71 -0.13
CA ASN A 36 20.18 12.65 0.37
C ASN A 36 18.89 12.58 -0.47
N ASN A 37 18.91 11.73 -1.49
CA ASN A 37 17.80 11.47 -2.39
C ASN A 37 17.03 10.18 -2.02
N ILE A 38 17.15 9.69 -0.78
CA ILE A 38 16.36 8.55 -0.29
C ILE A 38 14.88 8.94 -0.21
N ALA A 39 14.00 8.12 -0.81
CA ALA A 39 12.56 8.27 -0.69
C ALA A 39 12.06 7.60 0.61
N GLY A 40 11.88 8.40 1.67
CA GLY A 40 11.41 7.92 2.98
C GLY A 40 12.19 8.55 4.13
N THR A 41 12.20 7.88 5.27
CA THR A 41 12.97 8.29 6.46
C THR A 41 13.91 7.19 6.90
N LYS A 42 14.79 7.50 7.87
CA LYS A 42 15.67 6.50 8.51
C LYS A 42 14.91 5.32 9.13
N ASP A 43 13.65 5.53 9.52
CA ASP A 43 12.82 4.54 10.20
C ASP A 43 12.11 3.61 9.21
N PHE A 44 11.85 4.11 7.99
CA PHE A 44 11.32 3.33 6.87
C PHE A 44 11.55 4.05 5.54
N ALA A 45 12.36 3.43 4.68
CA ALA A 45 12.66 3.89 3.32
C ALA A 45 12.56 2.70 2.35
N PRO A 46 11.39 2.46 1.73
CA PRO A 46 11.22 1.41 0.75
C PRO A 46 12.16 1.58 -0.44
N MET A 47 12.93 0.54 -0.76
CA MET A 47 13.85 0.54 -1.89
C MET A 47 13.23 -0.20 -3.07
N VAL A 48 13.07 0.50 -4.20
CA VAL A 48 12.54 -0.09 -5.43
C VAL A 48 13.61 -0.06 -6.51
N VAL A 49 14.07 -1.25 -6.90
CA VAL A 49 15.08 -1.43 -7.96
C VAL A 49 14.40 -1.38 -9.34
N LYS A 50 14.94 -0.57 -10.24
CA LYS A 50 14.51 -0.41 -11.64
C LYS A 50 15.00 -1.57 -12.49
N THR A 51 14.38 -2.72 -12.32
CA THR A 51 14.63 -3.90 -13.16
C THR A 51 13.99 -3.75 -14.55
N PRO A 52 14.47 -4.44 -15.60
CA PRO A 52 13.81 -4.44 -16.91
C PRO A 52 12.33 -4.86 -16.86
N MET A 53 12.00 -5.81 -15.98
CA MET A 53 10.61 -6.24 -15.75
C MET A 53 9.77 -5.10 -15.17
N LEU A 54 10.29 -4.36 -14.18
CA LEU A 54 9.59 -3.22 -13.61
C LEU A 54 9.41 -2.12 -14.66
N LEU A 55 10.47 -1.78 -15.41
CA LEU A 55 10.43 -0.74 -16.43
C LEU A 55 9.41 -1.05 -17.53
N SER A 56 9.31 -2.32 -17.94
CA SER A 56 8.27 -2.79 -18.86
C SER A 56 6.87 -2.67 -18.24
N ALA A 57 6.69 -3.10 -16.99
CA ALA A 57 5.39 -3.05 -16.33
C ALA A 57 4.88 -1.61 -16.13
N ILE A 58 5.75 -0.64 -15.79
CA ILE A 58 5.35 0.75 -15.58
C ILE A 58 5.10 1.52 -16.88
N ALA A 59 5.45 0.96 -18.03
CA ALA A 59 5.14 1.52 -19.34
C ALA A 59 3.69 1.21 -19.78
N PHE A 60 2.97 0.36 -19.03
CA PHE A 60 1.58 0.05 -19.31
C PHE A 60 0.67 1.26 -19.07
N ASP A 61 -0.05 1.68 -20.12
CA ASP A 61 -1.00 2.78 -20.03
C ASP A 61 -2.36 2.28 -19.52
N ILE A 62 -2.57 2.46 -18.22
CA ILE A 62 -3.83 2.08 -17.55
C ILE A 62 -5.01 2.86 -18.11
N LYS A 63 -4.83 4.13 -18.46
CA LYS A 63 -5.94 5.00 -18.89
C LYS A 63 -6.45 4.58 -20.24
N GLU A 64 -5.54 4.39 -21.18
CA GLU A 64 -5.86 3.97 -22.53
C GLU A 64 -6.52 2.59 -22.51
N TYR A 65 -5.98 1.66 -21.72
CA TYR A 65 -6.61 0.34 -21.58
C TYR A 65 -8.02 0.42 -20.99
N LEU A 66 -8.24 1.24 -19.96
CA LEU A 66 -9.59 1.47 -19.41
C LEU A 66 -10.52 2.19 -20.39
N ALA A 67 -10.00 3.05 -21.27
CA ALA A 67 -10.79 3.70 -22.32
C ALA A 67 -11.23 2.69 -23.39
N GLN A 68 -10.35 1.79 -23.81
CA GLN A 68 -10.66 0.71 -24.74
C GLN A 68 -11.72 -0.23 -24.17
N LEU A 69 -11.57 -0.66 -22.91
CA LEU A 69 -12.59 -1.45 -22.22
C LEU A 69 -13.94 -0.72 -22.18
N ARG A 70 -13.93 0.60 -21.94
CA ARG A 70 -15.15 1.42 -21.90
C ARG A 70 -15.84 1.46 -23.27
N GLN A 71 -15.06 1.54 -24.34
CA GLN A 71 -15.57 1.50 -25.71
C GLN A 71 -16.15 0.12 -26.07
N GLU A 72 -15.53 -0.96 -25.62
CA GLU A 72 -15.94 -2.34 -25.95
C GLU A 72 -17.18 -2.78 -25.17
N PHE A 73 -17.19 -2.58 -23.85
CA PHE A 73 -18.21 -3.15 -22.95
C PHE A 73 -19.25 -2.14 -22.47
N GLY A 74 -18.99 -0.84 -22.65
CA GLY A 74 -19.80 0.24 -22.10
C GLY A 74 -19.50 0.51 -20.62
N GLU A 75 -19.69 1.77 -20.22
CA GLU A 75 -19.36 2.25 -18.88
C GLU A 75 -20.14 1.54 -17.77
N ASP A 76 -21.45 1.38 -17.94
CA ASP A 76 -22.33 0.75 -16.94
C ASP A 76 -21.94 -0.72 -16.64
N LEU A 77 -21.60 -1.50 -17.66
CA LEU A 77 -21.18 -2.88 -17.45
C LEU A 77 -19.83 -2.94 -16.73
N LEU A 78 -18.89 -2.06 -17.09
CA LEU A 78 -17.59 -2.01 -16.42
C LEU A 78 -17.70 -1.62 -14.96
N VAL A 79 -18.47 -0.58 -14.64
CA VAL A 79 -18.67 -0.15 -13.25
C VAL A 79 -19.34 -1.26 -12.44
N ARG A 80 -20.38 -1.90 -12.99
CA ARG A 80 -21.04 -3.02 -12.30
C ARG A 80 -20.10 -4.21 -12.10
N ALA A 81 -19.31 -4.56 -13.11
CA ALA A 81 -18.32 -5.62 -13.02
C ALA A 81 -17.23 -5.29 -11.98
N SER A 82 -16.73 -4.06 -11.99
CA SER A 82 -15.67 -3.61 -11.09
C SER A 82 -16.14 -3.68 -9.63
N VAL A 83 -17.32 -3.13 -9.33
CA VAL A 83 -17.95 -3.24 -8.01
C VAL A 83 -18.19 -4.70 -7.64
N TRP A 84 -18.79 -5.51 -8.53
CA TRP A 84 -19.08 -6.91 -8.23
C TRP A 84 -17.83 -7.71 -7.90
N ILE A 85 -16.74 -7.55 -8.66
CA ILE A 85 -15.47 -8.26 -8.41
C ILE A 85 -14.86 -7.78 -7.09
N THR A 86 -14.78 -6.47 -6.84
CA THR A 86 -14.25 -5.93 -5.58
C THR A 86 -15.05 -6.45 -4.36
N LEU A 87 -16.38 -6.50 -4.46
CA LEU A 87 -17.22 -7.04 -3.38
C LEU A 87 -17.07 -8.55 -3.23
N ARG A 88 -16.87 -9.28 -4.32
CA ARG A 88 -16.58 -10.72 -4.28
C ARG A 88 -15.22 -11.00 -3.62
N GLU A 89 -14.19 -10.21 -3.92
CA GLU A 89 -12.88 -10.30 -3.26
C GLU A 89 -13.00 -10.05 -1.75
N SER A 90 -13.74 -9.01 -1.35
CA SER A 90 -13.98 -8.73 0.06
C SER A 90 -14.82 -9.82 0.74
N ARG A 91 -15.79 -10.45 0.05
CA ARG A 91 -16.55 -11.61 0.58
C ARG A 91 -15.66 -12.76 1.00
N ALA A 92 -14.68 -13.12 0.18
CA ALA A 92 -13.71 -14.16 0.54
C ALA A 92 -12.91 -13.77 1.80
N SER A 93 -12.50 -12.49 1.91
CA SER A 93 -11.86 -11.95 3.11
C SER A 93 -12.76 -12.02 4.35
N PHE A 94 -14.07 -11.82 4.21
CA PHE A 94 -15.04 -11.88 5.32
C PHE A 94 -15.44 -13.30 5.73
N THR A 95 -15.35 -14.27 4.82
CA THR A 95 -15.76 -15.67 5.09
C THR A 95 -14.77 -16.37 6.04
N ILE A 96 -13.51 -15.93 6.05
CA ILE A 96 -12.49 -16.38 6.98
C ILE A 96 -12.78 -15.91 8.43
N GLU A 97 -13.50 -14.79 8.61
CA GLU A 97 -13.66 -14.12 9.92
C GLU A 97 -14.94 -14.47 10.71
N GLY A 98 -15.87 -15.27 10.19
CA GLY A 98 -16.97 -15.90 10.97
C GLY A 98 -18.04 -14.98 11.63
N LYS A 99 -19.31 -15.31 11.33
CA LYS A 99 -20.60 -14.95 11.99
C LYS A 99 -21.21 -13.54 11.78
N GLY A 100 -22.36 -13.53 11.09
CA GLY A 100 -23.49 -12.58 11.23
C GLY A 100 -23.31 -11.17 10.67
N GLY A 101 -24.13 -10.77 9.68
CA GLY A 101 -24.19 -9.41 9.15
C GLY A 101 -23.24 -9.10 7.97
N GLN A 102 -22.83 -10.14 7.21
CA GLN A 102 -21.86 -10.03 6.12
C GLN A 102 -22.28 -9.05 5.01
N GLU A 103 -23.56 -9.01 4.63
CA GLU A 103 -24.07 -8.07 3.60
C GLU A 103 -23.81 -6.62 4.00
N SER A 104 -24.11 -6.24 5.25
CA SER A 104 -23.86 -4.88 5.75
C SER A 104 -22.37 -4.48 5.74
N ARG A 105 -21.44 -5.43 5.91
CA ARG A 105 -19.99 -5.16 5.90
C ARG A 105 -19.47 -4.93 4.48
N ILE A 106 -19.98 -5.73 3.54
CA ILE A 106 -19.64 -5.63 2.11
C ILE A 106 -20.15 -4.29 1.57
N GLU A 107 -21.39 -3.92 1.87
CA GLU A 107 -21.99 -2.63 1.50
C GLU A 107 -21.21 -1.45 2.08
N ARG A 108 -20.82 -1.51 3.36
CA ARG A 108 -19.98 -0.47 3.97
C ARG A 108 -18.65 -0.32 3.25
N PHE A 109 -17.97 -1.42 2.96
CA PHE A 109 -16.72 -1.38 2.22
C PHE A 109 -16.92 -0.81 0.81
N ALA A 110 -17.96 -1.22 0.09
CA ALA A 110 -18.33 -0.67 -1.21
C ALA A 110 -18.49 0.85 -1.15
N ARG A 111 -19.25 1.32 -0.16
CA ARG A 111 -19.54 2.73 0.07
C ARG A 111 -18.27 3.51 0.35
N VAL A 112 -17.40 3.02 1.25
CA VAL A 112 -16.12 3.68 1.56
C VAL A 112 -15.24 3.80 0.31
N MET A 113 -15.16 2.73 -0.50
CA MET A 113 -14.40 2.78 -1.75
C MET A 113 -14.98 3.85 -2.69
N ALA A 114 -16.30 3.88 -2.89
CA ALA A 114 -16.95 4.85 -3.77
C ALA A 114 -16.83 6.30 -3.28
N GLU A 115 -16.97 6.54 -1.98
CA GLU A 115 -17.05 7.90 -1.42
C GLU A 115 -15.69 8.51 -1.08
N GLN A 116 -14.66 7.71 -0.81
CA GLN A 116 -13.40 8.23 -0.25
C GLN A 116 -12.17 8.05 -1.15
N ILE A 117 -12.22 7.20 -2.17
CA ILE A 117 -11.10 7.04 -3.11
C ILE A 117 -10.83 8.37 -3.81
N GLY A 118 -9.59 8.85 -3.72
CA GLY A 118 -9.16 10.11 -4.29
C GLY A 118 -9.57 11.37 -3.51
N GLN A 119 -10.31 11.24 -2.42
CA GLN A 119 -10.84 12.38 -1.67
C GLN A 119 -9.94 12.76 -0.48
N GLY A 120 -9.88 14.05 -0.16
CA GLY A 120 -9.05 14.58 0.94
C GLY A 120 -7.55 14.40 0.71
N GLU A 121 -6.75 14.38 1.77
CA GLU A 121 -5.33 14.01 1.72
C GLU A 121 -5.14 12.54 2.11
N ILE A 122 -4.22 11.85 1.43
CA ILE A 122 -3.80 10.53 1.88
C ILE A 122 -2.83 10.72 3.03
N VAL A 123 -3.34 10.52 4.24
CA VAL A 123 -2.56 10.63 5.46
C VAL A 123 -2.47 9.25 6.09
N LEU A 124 -1.26 8.68 6.13
CA LEU A 124 -0.99 7.39 6.77
C LEU A 124 -0.82 7.53 8.29
N SER A 125 -1.60 8.42 8.93
CA SER A 125 -1.58 8.60 10.38
C SER A 125 -2.42 7.54 11.08
N GLY A 126 -2.10 7.27 12.35
CA GLY A 126 -2.88 6.34 13.16
C GLY A 126 -4.35 6.72 13.27
N GLU A 127 -4.66 8.01 13.36
CA GLU A 127 -6.03 8.53 13.44
C GLU A 127 -6.80 8.29 12.15
N ARG A 128 -6.21 8.63 10.98
CA ARG A 128 -6.88 8.43 9.70
C ARG A 128 -7.08 6.96 9.39
N LEU A 129 -6.09 6.12 9.67
CA LEU A 129 -6.19 4.68 9.51
C LEU A 129 -7.24 4.07 10.43
N ALA A 130 -7.34 4.53 11.68
CA ALA A 130 -8.38 4.11 12.61
C ALA A 130 -9.78 4.51 12.13
N ALA A 131 -9.96 5.75 11.65
CA ALA A 131 -11.22 6.23 11.09
C ALA A 131 -11.64 5.39 9.87
N LEU A 132 -10.71 5.18 8.94
CA LEU A 132 -10.96 4.35 7.75
C LEU A 132 -11.30 2.90 8.14
N GLN A 133 -10.59 2.33 9.12
CA GLN A 133 -10.89 1.01 9.67
C GLN A 133 -12.30 0.96 10.26
N GLN A 134 -12.71 1.97 11.03
CA GLN A 134 -14.03 2.04 11.62
C GLN A 134 -15.14 2.12 10.57
N GLU A 135 -14.94 2.89 9.50
CA GLU A 135 -15.91 3.03 8.42
C GLU A 135 -16.06 1.73 7.63
N ILE A 136 -14.95 1.05 7.35
CA ILE A 136 -14.91 -0.23 6.61
C ILE A 136 -15.51 -1.37 7.45
N ILE A 137 -15.10 -1.51 8.71
CA ILE A 137 -15.50 -2.63 9.56
C ILE A 137 -16.91 -2.37 10.13
N GLY A 138 -17.22 -1.12 10.49
CA GLY A 138 -18.39 -0.74 11.27
C GLY A 138 -18.28 -1.17 12.73
N LYS A 139 -19.41 -1.22 13.43
CA LYS A 139 -19.46 -1.73 14.82
C LYS A 139 -19.00 -3.19 14.84
N SER A 140 -17.95 -3.48 15.61
CA SER A 140 -17.42 -4.82 15.81
C SER A 140 -17.42 -5.16 17.30
N LEU A 141 -17.83 -6.38 17.64
CA LEU A 141 -17.76 -6.88 19.01
C LEU A 141 -16.33 -7.23 19.43
N SER A 142 -15.45 -7.55 18.47
CA SER A 142 -14.06 -7.94 18.71
C SER A 142 -13.10 -6.74 18.74
N ILE A 143 -13.46 -5.61 18.12
CA ILE A 143 -12.63 -4.39 18.11
C ILE A 143 -13.21 -3.38 19.09
N LYS A 144 -12.57 -3.29 20.27
CA LYS A 144 -12.95 -2.32 21.32
C LYS A 144 -12.49 -0.90 21.00
N HIS A 145 -11.36 -0.77 20.29
CA HIS A 145 -10.75 0.51 19.94
C HIS A 145 -10.19 0.46 18.53
N PHE A 146 -10.62 1.39 17.68
CA PHE A 146 -10.00 1.64 16.38
C PHE A 146 -8.76 2.50 16.61
N ARG A 147 -7.58 1.90 16.43
CA ARG A 147 -6.27 2.52 16.63
C ARG A 147 -5.17 1.65 16.04
N LEU A 148 -3.96 2.19 15.98
CA LEU A 148 -2.75 1.40 15.75
C LEU A 148 -2.64 0.27 16.79
N ARG A 149 -2.22 -0.91 16.33
CA ARG A 149 -2.04 -2.07 17.19
C ARG A 149 -1.06 -1.77 18.32
N GLN A 150 -1.27 -2.44 19.44
CA GLN A 150 -0.47 -2.30 20.67
C GLN A 150 0.18 -3.65 21.05
N SER A 151 0.25 -4.58 20.10
CA SER A 151 0.76 -5.93 20.30
C SER A 151 1.44 -6.43 19.02
N PRO A 152 2.31 -7.45 19.12
CA PRO A 152 2.85 -8.15 17.96
C PRO A 152 1.76 -8.79 17.09
N VAL A 153 2.05 -8.93 15.79
CA VAL A 153 1.20 -9.63 14.82
C VAL A 153 2.06 -10.61 14.03
N PHE A 154 1.56 -11.83 13.88
CA PHE A 154 2.14 -12.88 13.07
C PHE A 154 1.25 -13.09 11.84
N VAL A 155 1.84 -13.01 10.66
CA VAL A 155 1.14 -13.28 9.39
C VAL A 155 1.49 -14.71 8.98
N GLY A 156 0.48 -15.56 8.89
CA GLY A 156 0.65 -16.99 8.67
C GLY A 156 -0.56 -17.63 8.00
N GLU A 157 -0.38 -18.87 7.56
CA GLU A 157 -1.47 -19.73 7.08
C GLU A 157 -1.84 -20.75 8.17
N SER A 158 -3.14 -20.84 8.47
CA SER A 158 -3.67 -21.90 9.33
C SER A 158 -3.99 -23.12 8.48
N ASN A 159 -3.10 -24.12 8.49
CA ASN A 159 -3.41 -25.40 7.86
C ASN A 159 -4.29 -26.24 8.81
N TYR A 160 -5.61 -26.07 8.67
CA TYR A 160 -6.62 -26.78 9.48
C TYR A 160 -6.48 -28.31 9.43
N ARG A 161 -5.85 -28.88 8.40
CA ARG A 161 -5.66 -30.34 8.27
C ARG A 161 -4.48 -30.87 9.08
N HIS A 162 -3.54 -30.03 9.49
CA HIS A 162 -2.31 -30.45 10.17
C HIS A 162 -2.08 -29.74 11.52
N ALA A 163 -3.04 -28.93 11.99
CA ALA A 163 -2.97 -28.18 13.26
C ALA A 163 -1.64 -27.42 13.47
N LYS A 164 -1.01 -26.99 12.36
CA LYS A 164 0.27 -26.30 12.36
C LYS A 164 0.06 -24.92 11.76
N GLU A 165 0.25 -23.90 12.58
CA GLU A 165 0.33 -22.52 12.10
C GLU A 165 1.71 -22.32 11.48
N ILE A 166 1.75 -21.99 10.19
CA ILE A 166 2.99 -21.63 9.52
C ILE A 166 3.09 -20.11 9.57
N VAL A 167 3.99 -19.60 10.41
CA VAL A 167 4.31 -18.17 10.43
C VAL A 167 5.18 -17.88 9.21
N HIS A 168 4.67 -17.06 8.29
CA HIS A 168 5.39 -16.63 7.10
C HIS A 168 6.16 -15.34 7.36
N TYR A 169 5.61 -14.48 8.21
CA TYR A 169 6.13 -13.14 8.44
C TYR A 169 5.79 -12.66 9.86
N ILE A 170 6.77 -12.05 10.51
CA ILE A 170 6.58 -11.33 11.77
C ILE A 170 6.59 -9.85 11.45
N ALA A 171 5.48 -9.16 11.72
CA ALA A 171 5.40 -7.72 11.49
C ALA A 171 6.37 -6.96 12.41
N PRO A 172 6.74 -5.70 12.09
CA PRO A 172 7.63 -4.91 12.93
C PRO A 172 7.12 -4.77 14.37
N ASN A 173 7.95 -4.33 15.30
CA ASN A 173 7.45 -4.07 16.65
C ASN A 173 6.36 -2.97 16.59
N TYR A 174 5.27 -3.15 17.35
CA TYR A 174 4.15 -2.20 17.36
C TYR A 174 4.58 -0.79 17.78
N GLU A 175 5.64 -0.67 18.58
CA GLU A 175 6.22 0.61 19.01
C GLU A 175 6.85 1.39 17.83
N GLU A 176 7.31 0.69 16.80
CA GLU A 176 7.90 1.31 15.61
C GLU A 176 6.87 1.69 14.55
N VAL A 177 5.64 1.18 14.65
CA VAL A 177 4.59 1.38 13.63
C VAL A 177 4.36 2.86 13.29
N PRO A 178 4.23 3.79 14.26
CA PRO A 178 4.04 5.21 13.93
C PRO A 178 5.17 5.79 13.09
N LEU A 179 6.43 5.46 13.43
CA LEU A 179 7.61 5.96 12.72
C LEU A 179 7.71 5.36 11.31
N LYS A 180 7.37 4.08 11.15
CA LYS A 180 7.39 3.43 9.83
C LYS A 180 6.29 3.96 8.91
N LEU A 181 5.10 4.24 9.45
CA LEU A 181 4.04 4.91 8.71
C LEU A 181 4.44 6.33 8.29
N ALA A 182 5.13 7.08 9.16
CA ALA A 182 5.68 8.38 8.80
C ALA A 182 6.71 8.29 7.66
N GLY A 183 7.58 7.27 7.68
CA GLY A 183 8.52 6.99 6.59
C GLY A 183 7.81 6.65 5.28
N LEU A 184 6.76 5.84 5.33
CA LEU A 184 5.94 5.51 4.15
C LEU A 184 5.20 6.73 3.60
N ASN A 185 4.69 7.61 4.46
CA ASN A 185 4.09 8.88 4.06
C ASN A 185 5.13 9.80 3.40
N THR A 186 6.36 9.81 3.93
CA THR A 186 7.47 10.57 3.33
C THR A 186 7.83 10.03 1.95
N PHE A 187 7.84 8.71 1.74
CA PHE A 187 7.98 8.11 0.42
C PHE A 187 6.86 8.58 -0.52
N PHE A 188 5.60 8.56 -0.06
CA PHE A 188 4.46 8.99 -0.87
C PHE A 188 4.60 10.43 -1.36
N GLU A 189 4.92 11.36 -0.47
CA GLU A 189 5.04 12.78 -0.80
C GLU A 189 6.28 13.07 -1.66
N SER A 190 7.43 12.51 -1.30
CA SER A 190 8.70 12.77 -2.00
C SER A 190 8.77 12.21 -3.41
N THR A 191 7.89 11.27 -3.77
CA THR A 191 7.82 10.65 -5.11
C THR A 191 6.67 11.18 -5.96
N LYS A 192 6.02 12.29 -5.57
CA LYS A 192 4.85 12.84 -6.27
C LYS A 192 5.11 13.07 -7.77
N GLY A 193 4.21 12.59 -8.63
CA GLY A 193 4.35 12.71 -10.08
C GLY A 193 5.28 11.68 -10.73
N GLN A 194 5.92 10.79 -9.96
CA GLN A 194 6.58 9.60 -10.52
C GLN A 194 5.54 8.52 -10.90
N SER A 195 6.01 7.35 -11.34
CA SER A 195 5.15 6.25 -11.80
C SER A 195 4.03 5.94 -10.80
N PRO A 196 2.75 6.10 -11.20
CA PRO A 196 1.59 5.81 -10.34
C PRO A 196 1.53 4.35 -9.90
N LEU A 197 2.00 3.43 -10.75
CA LEU A 197 2.07 2.01 -10.43
C LEU A 197 3.08 1.74 -9.31
N ILE A 198 4.28 2.33 -9.37
CA ILE A 198 5.28 2.21 -8.30
C ILE A 198 4.73 2.78 -7.00
N ARG A 199 4.18 4.00 -7.06
CA ARG A 199 3.64 4.69 -5.89
C ARG A 199 2.54 3.86 -5.24
N SER A 200 1.54 3.43 -6.02
CA SER A 200 0.43 2.60 -5.54
C SER A 200 0.92 1.29 -4.93
N ALA A 201 1.83 0.58 -5.60
CA ALA A 201 2.37 -0.68 -5.12
C ALA A 201 3.15 -0.51 -3.81
N VAL A 202 4.02 0.51 -3.70
CA VAL A 202 4.83 0.74 -2.49
C VAL A 202 3.96 1.16 -1.31
N ILE A 203 2.99 2.06 -1.49
CA ILE A 203 2.10 2.47 -0.40
C ILE A 203 1.29 1.30 0.13
N ALA A 204 0.71 0.52 -0.78
CA ALA A 204 -0.09 -0.63 -0.38
C ALA A 204 0.77 -1.72 0.27
N PHE A 205 1.86 -2.13 -0.38
CA PHE A 205 2.76 -3.16 0.16
C PHE A 205 3.41 -2.73 1.46
N GLY A 206 3.93 -1.50 1.54
CA GLY A 206 4.52 -0.94 2.74
C GLY A 206 3.54 -0.92 3.91
N PHE A 207 2.27 -0.59 3.66
CA PHE A 207 1.21 -0.66 4.67
C PHE A 207 1.00 -2.09 5.19
N VAL A 208 0.91 -3.09 4.31
CA VAL A 208 0.73 -4.50 4.72
C VAL A 208 1.96 -5.05 5.43
N TYR A 209 3.15 -4.66 5.00
CA TYR A 209 4.41 -4.98 5.67
C TYR A 209 4.41 -4.43 7.11
N ILE A 210 4.12 -3.14 7.30
CA ILE A 210 4.05 -2.53 8.64
C ILE A 210 2.95 -3.18 9.50
N HIS A 211 1.86 -3.61 8.85
CA HIS A 211 0.69 -4.24 9.46
C HIS A 211 0.14 -3.44 10.65
N PRO A 212 -0.26 -2.16 10.44
CA PRO A 212 -0.44 -1.21 11.54
C PRO A 212 -1.67 -1.45 12.41
N LEU A 213 -2.65 -2.21 11.94
CA LEU A 213 -3.93 -2.42 12.62
C LEU A 213 -4.07 -3.86 13.11
N ALA A 214 -4.93 -4.07 14.11
CA ALA A 214 -5.24 -5.42 14.60
C ALA A 214 -6.09 -6.25 13.62
N ASP A 215 -6.89 -5.58 12.78
CA ASP A 215 -7.74 -6.19 11.75
C ASP A 215 -7.97 -5.19 10.61
N GLY A 216 -8.43 -5.64 9.44
CA GLY A 216 -8.82 -4.78 8.33
C GLY A 216 -7.65 -4.34 7.43
N ASN A 217 -6.41 -4.79 7.71
CA ASN A 217 -5.24 -4.42 6.91
C ASN A 217 -5.42 -4.79 5.43
N GLY A 218 -5.92 -5.99 5.13
CA GLY A 218 -6.15 -6.40 3.73
C GLY A 218 -7.18 -5.53 3.00
N ARG A 219 -8.18 -5.01 3.72
CA ARG A 219 -9.23 -4.13 3.15
C ARG A 219 -8.68 -2.73 2.89
N ILE A 220 -7.92 -2.18 3.84
CA ILE A 220 -7.28 -0.87 3.69
C ILE A 220 -6.16 -0.92 2.63
N HIS A 221 -5.43 -2.02 2.51
CA HIS A 221 -4.48 -2.24 1.41
C HIS A 221 -5.12 -2.03 0.02
N ARG A 222 -6.26 -2.69 -0.22
CA ARG A 222 -7.02 -2.55 -1.48
C ARG A 222 -7.51 -1.13 -1.71
N PHE A 223 -7.97 -0.48 -0.65
CA PHE A 223 -8.37 0.92 -0.69
C PHE A 223 -7.19 1.80 -1.10
N LEU A 224 -6.04 1.69 -0.43
CA LEU A 224 -4.84 2.49 -0.67
C LEU A 224 -4.32 2.34 -2.11
N MET A 225 -4.33 1.12 -2.69
CA MET A 225 -3.92 0.96 -4.08
C MET A 225 -4.78 1.78 -5.04
N ASN A 226 -6.11 1.68 -4.91
CA ASN A 226 -7.04 2.41 -5.75
C ASN A 226 -7.01 3.92 -5.47
N ASP A 227 -6.86 4.31 -4.21
CA ASP A 227 -6.76 5.70 -3.77
C ASP A 227 -5.53 6.39 -4.37
N VAL A 228 -4.36 5.73 -4.35
CA VAL A 228 -3.15 6.29 -4.98
C VAL A 228 -3.30 6.39 -6.50
N LEU A 229 -3.81 5.33 -7.16
CA LEU A 229 -4.03 5.37 -8.61
C LEU A 229 -5.01 6.47 -9.00
N ARG A 230 -6.06 6.68 -8.20
CA ARG A 230 -7.02 7.77 -8.38
C ARG A 230 -6.38 9.15 -8.28
N ARG A 231 -5.59 9.37 -7.22
CA ARG A 231 -4.91 10.66 -6.98
C ARG A 231 -3.90 10.99 -8.06
N ASP A 232 -3.21 9.96 -8.55
CA ASP A 232 -2.29 10.05 -9.68
C ASP A 232 -3.03 10.01 -11.04
N ARG A 233 -4.36 10.20 -11.00
CA ARG A 233 -5.27 10.38 -12.13
C ARG A 233 -5.37 9.20 -13.08
N GLN A 234 -5.04 7.97 -12.67
CA GLN A 234 -5.04 6.78 -13.53
C GLN A 234 -6.42 6.14 -13.70
N THR A 235 -7.38 6.44 -12.81
CA THR A 235 -8.75 5.92 -12.86
C THR A 235 -9.75 7.05 -12.67
N ASP A 236 -10.93 6.92 -13.28
CA ASP A 236 -12.03 7.90 -13.21
C ASP A 236 -13.22 7.36 -12.42
N ASP A 237 -14.06 8.24 -11.87
CA ASP A 237 -15.11 7.88 -10.92
C ASP A 237 -16.26 7.29 -11.72
N PRO A 238 -16.80 6.11 -11.39
CA PRO A 238 -16.64 5.28 -10.18
C PRO A 238 -15.84 3.98 -10.36
N VAL A 239 -14.89 3.95 -11.29
CA VAL A 239 -14.08 2.75 -11.57
C VAL A 239 -13.18 2.39 -10.38
N ILE A 240 -13.35 1.16 -9.87
CA ILE A 240 -12.52 0.54 -8.84
C ILE A 240 -11.82 -0.67 -9.45
N LEU A 241 -10.49 -0.72 -9.41
CA LEU A 241 -9.76 -1.87 -9.92
C LEU A 241 -9.82 -3.03 -8.92
N PRO A 242 -10.22 -4.24 -9.34
CA PRO A 242 -10.14 -5.44 -8.52
C PRO A 242 -8.71 -5.99 -8.53
N ILE A 243 -7.95 -5.72 -7.47
CA ILE A 243 -6.50 -5.99 -7.45
C ILE A 243 -6.17 -7.33 -6.79
N SER A 244 -7.06 -7.92 -5.99
CA SER A 244 -6.72 -9.13 -5.22
C SER A 244 -6.58 -10.37 -6.09
N LYS A 245 -7.30 -10.47 -7.22
CA LYS A 245 -7.20 -11.62 -8.13
C LYS A 245 -5.79 -11.80 -8.70
N ALA A 246 -5.11 -10.70 -9.06
CA ALA A 246 -3.73 -10.76 -9.54
C ALA A 246 -2.70 -11.11 -8.44
N ILE A 247 -3.00 -10.77 -7.18
CA ILE A 247 -2.16 -11.07 -6.02
C ILE A 247 -2.29 -12.54 -5.58
N ILE A 248 -3.50 -13.09 -5.63
CA ILE A 248 -3.81 -14.47 -5.19
C ILE A 248 -3.32 -15.52 -6.20
N ASP A 249 -3.31 -15.21 -7.50
CA ASP A 249 -2.87 -16.15 -8.55
C ASP A 249 -1.33 -16.28 -8.64
N SER A 250 -0.55 -15.67 -7.73
CA SER A 250 0.92 -15.79 -7.64
C SER A 250 1.47 -15.90 -6.20
N PRO A 251 1.03 -16.89 -5.38
CA PRO A 251 1.45 -16.99 -3.98
C PRO A 251 2.95 -17.27 -3.80
N ALA A 252 3.57 -17.99 -4.74
CA ALA A 252 4.98 -18.37 -4.68
C ALA A 252 5.98 -17.20 -4.83
N LYS A 253 5.54 -16.03 -5.34
CA LYS A 253 6.40 -14.82 -5.49
C LYS A 253 6.12 -13.73 -4.45
N HIS A 254 4.95 -13.74 -3.82
CA HIS A 254 4.61 -12.75 -2.80
C HIS A 254 5.38 -12.98 -1.50
N LEU A 255 5.71 -14.24 -1.19
CA LEU A 255 6.50 -14.65 -0.03
C LEU A 255 8.00 -14.33 -0.17
N SER A 256 8.56 -14.33 -1.38
CA SER A 256 9.99 -14.01 -1.58
C SER A 256 10.31 -12.53 -1.37
N LEU A 257 9.31 -11.65 -1.44
CA LEU A 257 9.47 -10.21 -1.12
C LEU A 257 9.62 -9.93 0.39
N TYR A 258 9.21 -10.86 1.25
CA TYR A 258 9.39 -10.77 2.71
C TYR A 258 10.74 -11.34 3.18
N CYS A 259 11.47 -12.03 2.30
CA CYS A 259 12.78 -12.60 2.58
C CYS A 259 13.89 -11.87 1.80
N CYS A 260 14.06 -10.57 2.04
CA CYS A 260 15.39 -9.98 1.94
C CYS A 260 16.12 -10.26 3.27
N ARG A 261 16.86 -11.38 3.29
CA ARG A 261 18.06 -11.48 4.12
C ARG A 261 19.23 -10.87 3.36
#